data_AF-A0A3D1R461-F1
#
_entry.id   AF-A0A3D1R461-F1
#
_cell.length_a   1.000
_cell.length_b   1.000
_cell.length_c   1.000
_cell.angle_alpha   90.00
_cell.angle_beta   90.00
_cell.angle_gamma   90.00
#
_symmetry.space_group_name_H-M   'P 1'
#
loop_
_entity.id
_entity.type
_entity.pdbx_description
1 polymer ?
#
loop_
_entity_poly.entity_id
_entity_poly.type
_entity_poly.pdbx_seq_one_letter_code
_entity_poly.pdbx_strand_id
1 'polypeptide(L)' 'MPDDLLNTKEVAAFLGVHEKQVYALIKERRLPATRLTGKWLFSRKLLEEWL' A
#
# COMPACT_ATOMS: atom_id res chain seq x y z
N MET A 1 9.53 16.51 -4.76
CA MET A 1 8.26 16.20 -4.07
C MET A 1 8.46 14.85 -3.42
N PRO A 2 8.65 14.77 -2.09
CA PRO A 2 9.10 13.54 -1.45
C PRO A 2 7.96 12.53 -1.42
N ASP A 3 8.34 11.26 -1.58
CA ASP A 3 7.51 10.08 -1.67
C ASP A 3 6.58 9.95 -0.46
N ASP A 4 5.27 10.15 -0.66
CA ASP A 4 4.25 9.98 0.37
C ASP A 4 4.10 8.45 0.60
N LEU A 5 5.01 7.89 1.38
CA LEU A 5 5.04 6.47 1.73
C LEU A 5 3.95 6.21 2.78
N LEU A 6 2.86 5.62 2.33
CA LEU A 6 1.76 5.16 3.16
C LEU A 6 2.13 3.83 3.84
N ASN A 7 1.52 3.58 4.99
CA ASN A 7 1.59 2.29 5.68
C ASN A 7 0.32 1.48 5.38
N THR A 8 0.25 0.23 5.85
CA THR A 8 -0.88 -0.67 5.58
C THR A 8 -2.23 -0.09 6.00
N LYS A 9 -2.26 0.71 7.09
CA LYS A 9 -3.47 1.37 7.58
C LYS A 9 -3.88 2.56 6.72
N GLU A 10 -2.92 3.39 6.34
CA GLU A 10 -3.14 4.52 5.45
C GLU A 10 -3.66 4.05 4.10
N VAL A 11 -3.10 2.96 3.56
CA VAL A 11 -3.59 2.31 2.35
C VAL A 11 -4.99 1.75 2.52
N ALA A 12 -5.26 1.09 3.65
CA ALA A 12 -6.60 0.58 3.97
C ALA A 12 -7.63 1.72 3.94
N ALA A 13 -7.32 2.86 4.58
CA ALA A 13 -8.16 4.04 4.57
C ALA A 13 -8.28 4.67 3.18
N PHE A 14 -7.17 4.74 2.42
CA PHE A 14 -7.13 5.31 1.07
C PHE A 14 -8.00 4.53 0.07
N LEU A 15 -7.92 3.19 0.10
CA LEU A 15 -8.75 2.31 -0.72
C LEU A 15 -10.17 2.11 -0.15
N GLY A 16 -10.43 2.52 1.09
CA GLY A 16 -11.68 2.22 1.78
C GLY A 16 -11.88 0.73 2.07
N VAL A 17 -10.78 -0.03 2.22
CA VAL A 17 -10.78 -1.47 2.47
C VAL A 17 -10.31 -1.80 3.88
N HIS A 18 -10.58 -3.01 4.36
CA HIS A 18 -10.11 -3.44 5.67
C HIS A 18 -8.63 -3.86 5.64
N GLU A 19 -7.89 -3.73 6.75
CA GLU A 19 -6.47 -4.17 6.83
C GLU A 19 -6.26 -5.62 6.35
N LYS A 20 -7.21 -6.52 6.62
CA LYS A 20 -7.18 -7.91 6.10
C LYS A 20 -7.20 -7.99 4.57
N GLN A 21 -7.98 -7.14 3.91
CA GLN A 21 -8.00 -7.05 2.44
C GLN A 21 -6.69 -6.49 1.92
N VAL A 22 -6.08 -5.52 2.60
CA VAL A 22 -4.75 -5.02 2.23
C VAL A 22 -3.74 -6.16 2.25
N TYR A 23 -3.69 -6.97 3.31
CA TYR A 23 -2.83 -8.15 3.36
C TYR A 23 -3.12 -9.16 2.26
N ALA A 24 -4.40 -9.40 1.93
CA ALA A 24 -4.78 -10.27 0.82
C ALA A 24 -4.26 -9.71 -0.52
N LEU A 25 -4.44 -8.42 -0.78
CA LEU A 25 -4.00 -7.76 -2.00
C LEU A 25 -2.46 -7.75 -2.15
N ILE A 26 -1.72 -7.57 -1.05
CA ILE A 26 -0.25 -7.73 -1.04
C ILE A 26 0.11 -9.17 -1.41
N LYS A 27 -0.57 -10.16 -0.81
CA LYS A 27 -0.31 -11.58 -1.01
C LYS A 27 -0.63 -12.02 -2.45
N GLU A 28 -1.68 -11.46 -3.03
CA GLU A 28 -2.07 -11.62 -4.43
C GLU A 28 -1.20 -10.79 -5.39
N ARG A 29 -0.24 -10.01 -4.89
CA ARG A 29 0.59 -9.06 -5.66
C ARG A 29 -0.23 -8.07 -6.50
N ARG A 30 -1.48 -7.82 -6.09
CA ARG A 30 -2.37 -6.84 -6.73
C ARG A 30 -2.21 -5.44 -6.20
N LEU A 31 -1.52 -5.26 -5.07
CA LEU A 31 -1.28 -3.96 -4.45
C LEU A 31 0.22 -3.63 -4.50
N PRO A 32 0.59 -2.43 -5.00
CA PRO A 32 1.99 -2.03 -5.07
C PRO A 32 2.53 -1.73 -3.67
N ALA A 33 3.19 -2.74 -3.09
CA ALA A 33 3.77 -2.70 -1.76
C ALA A 33 5.29 -2.87 -1.87
N THR A 34 6.05 -1.92 -1.32
CA THR A 34 7.51 -1.92 -1.28
C THR A 34 7.97 -2.33 0.10
N ARG A 35 8.74 -3.42 0.19
CA ARG A 35 9.36 -3.86 1.45
C ARG A 35 10.69 -3.12 1.65
N LEU A 36 10.69 -2.06 2.43
CA LEU A 36 11.90 -1.32 2.79
C LEU A 36 12.24 -1.60 4.27
N THR A 37 13.45 -2.11 4.55
CA THR A 37 13.95 -2.36 5.91
C THR A 37 12.98 -3.16 6.80
N GLY A 38 12.43 -4.24 6.27
CA GLY A 38 11.54 -5.15 7.02
C GLY A 38 10.12 -4.60 7.28
N LYS A 39 9.81 -3.38 6.86
CA LYS A 39 8.47 -2.79 6.91
C LYS A 39 7.84 -2.78 5.52
N TRP A 40 6.53 -2.95 5.47
CA TRP A 40 5.76 -2.72 4.25
C TRP A 40 5.44 -1.23 4.16
N LEU A 41 5.86 -0.63 3.06
CA LEU A 41 5.59 0.76 2.71
C LEU A 41 4.90 0.78 1.35
N PHE A 42 4.02 1.74 1.15
CA PHE A 42 3.20 1.86 -0.04
C PHE A 42 3.37 3.27 -0.57
N SER A 43 4.07 3.46 -1.68
CA SER A 43 4.18 4.79 -2.26
C SER A 43 2.82 5.23 -2.78
N ARG A 44 2.29 6.35 -2.29
CA ARG A 44 1.03 6.94 -2.78
C ARG A 44 1.03 7.07 -4.29
N LYS A 45 2.16 7.45 -4.87
CA LYS A 45 2.33 7.57 -6.32
C LYS A 45 2.10 6.25 -7.07
N LEU A 46 2.56 5.13 -6.51
CA LEU A 46 2.31 3.80 -7.09
C LEU A 46 0.84 3.40 -6.96
N LEU A 47 0.19 3.78 -5.86
CA LEU A 47 -1.26 3.56 -5.69
C LEU A 47 -2.08 4.40 -6.67
N GLU A 48 -1.69 5.65 -6.90
CA GLU A 48 -2.29 6.53 -7.90
C GLU A 48 -2.07 6.03 -9.34
N GLU A 49 -0.89 5.49 -9.66
CA GLU A 49 -0.64 4.87 -10.97
C GLU A 49 -1.35 3.51 -11.15
N TRP A 50 -1.65 2.84 -10.04
CA TRP A 50 -2.32 1.54 -10.06
C TRP A 50 -3.84 1.65 -10.23
N LEU A 51 -4.44 2.71 -9.71
CA LEU A 51 -5.89 2.96 -9.80
C LEU A 51 -6.29 3.42 -11.20
#